data_AF-A0A0R2KD79-F1
#
_entry.id   AF-A0A0R2KD79-F1
#
_cell.length_a   1.000
_cell.length_b   1.000
_cell.length_c   1.000
_cell.angle_alpha   90.00
_cell.angle_beta   90.00
_cell.angle_gamma   90.00
#
_symmetry.space_group_name_H-M   'P 1'
#
loop_
_entity.id
_entity.type
_entity.pdbx_description
1 polymer ?
#
loop_
_entity_poly.entity_id
_entity_poly.type
_entity_poly.pdbx_seq_one_letter_code
_entity_poly.pdbx_strand_id
1 'polypeptide(L)'
;MLDNGQVKGVKIVDKDGKGKIHASNVIISAGGFVHNTEMIAQYIPAAKTASQFAVGGAGDEGDGILMAQKAGAVLYEDPWVIGMWITAALPETGSLLMDWYKLYVDGYGKRFLNEASPYAVVANAVLSAYEPWIIIDSSKSNETLLKPLTDAAAAGRVVKADSIAKLGQQWDSQIVH
;
A
#
# COMPACT_ATOMS: atom_id res chain seq x y z
N MET A 1 -27.59 -7.03 16.24
CA MET A 1 -28.73 -6.65 17.10
C MET A 1 -28.31 -6.85 18.53
N LEU A 2 -28.58 -5.88 19.40
CA LEU A 2 -28.15 -5.92 20.80
C LEU A 2 -29.34 -5.81 21.74
N ASP A 3 -29.24 -6.46 22.87
CA ASP A 3 -30.16 -6.37 24.01
C ASP A 3 -29.33 -6.44 25.29
N ASN A 4 -29.36 -5.38 26.10
CA ASN A 4 -28.54 -5.23 27.32
C ASN A 4 -27.05 -5.58 27.10
N GLY A 5 -26.48 -5.09 25.98
CA GLY A 5 -25.09 -5.36 25.60
C GLY A 5 -24.82 -6.76 25.05
N GLN A 6 -25.81 -7.65 25.02
CA GLN A 6 -25.68 -9.00 24.47
C GLN A 6 -26.13 -9.04 23.01
N VAL A 7 -25.39 -9.78 22.18
CA VAL A 7 -25.78 -10.06 20.81
C VAL A 7 -27.03 -10.95 20.79
N LYS A 8 -28.03 -10.55 20.01
CA LYS A 8 -29.28 -11.32 19.78
C LYS A 8 -29.49 -11.72 18.31
N GLY A 9 -28.49 -11.47 17.46
CA GLY A 9 -28.51 -11.82 16.05
C GLY A 9 -28.09 -10.67 15.14
N VAL A 10 -28.38 -10.79 13.86
CA VAL A 10 -27.96 -9.85 12.80
C VAL A 10 -29.14 -9.35 11.98
N LYS A 11 -29.03 -8.12 11.48
CA LYS A 11 -29.89 -7.62 10.41
C LYS A 11 -29.18 -7.93 9.10
N ILE A 12 -29.91 -8.47 8.13
CA ILE A 12 -29.37 -8.79 6.81
C ILE A 12 -30.06 -7.95 5.75
N VAL A 13 -29.33 -7.68 4.67
CA VAL A 13 -29.87 -7.10 3.44
C VAL A 13 -29.39 -8.00 2.31
N ASP A 14 -30.32 -8.48 1.49
CA ASP A 14 -30.04 -9.24 0.28
C ASP A 14 -30.80 -8.63 -0.91
N LYS A 15 -30.74 -9.31 -2.06
CA LYS A 15 -31.44 -8.88 -3.28
C LYS A 15 -32.97 -8.85 -3.15
N ASP A 16 -33.53 -9.58 -2.18
CA ASP A 16 -34.96 -9.76 -1.98
C ASP A 16 -35.51 -8.85 -0.86
N GLY A 17 -34.63 -8.26 -0.05
CA GLY A 17 -34.97 -7.18 0.88
C GLY A 17 -34.17 -7.19 2.18
N LYS A 18 -34.83 -6.75 3.26
CA LYS A 18 -34.23 -6.65 4.60
C LYS A 18 -34.80 -7.74 5.51
N GLY A 19 -33.93 -8.36 6.30
CA GLY A 19 -34.30 -9.44 7.22
C GLY A 19 -33.62 -9.35 8.57
N LYS A 20 -33.99 -10.27 9.46
CA LYS A 20 -33.35 -10.47 10.76
C LYS A 20 -33.12 -11.96 10.97
N ILE A 21 -31.92 -12.32 11.39
CA ILE A 21 -31.60 -13.67 11.86
C ILE A 21 -31.32 -13.56 13.35
N HIS A 22 -32.10 -14.28 14.15
CA HIS A 22 -31.89 -14.37 15.60
C HIS A 22 -30.84 -15.43 15.89
N ALA A 23 -29.83 -15.06 16.69
CA ALA A 23 -28.77 -15.96 17.11
C ALA A 23 -28.17 -15.47 18.43
N SER A 24 -27.82 -16.40 19.31
CA SER A 24 -27.16 -16.08 20.59
C SER A 24 -25.69 -15.70 20.40
N ASN A 25 -25.06 -16.18 19.32
CA ASN A 25 -23.67 -15.91 18.98
C ASN A 25 -23.58 -15.55 17.49
N VAL A 26 -22.72 -14.59 17.17
CA VAL A 26 -22.46 -14.14 15.80
C VAL A 26 -20.95 -14.08 15.62
N ILE A 27 -20.45 -14.71 14.56
CA ILE A 27 -19.04 -14.66 14.17
C ILE A 27 -18.92 -13.67 13.02
N ILE A 28 -18.01 -12.70 13.14
CA ILE A 28 -17.70 -11.74 12.07
C ILE A 28 -16.45 -12.25 11.35
N SER A 29 -16.61 -12.62 10.09
CA SER A 29 -15.53 -13.09 9.20
C SER A 29 -15.66 -12.42 7.83
N ALA A 30 -15.93 -11.12 7.82
CA ALA A 30 -16.31 -10.34 6.63
C ALA A 30 -15.11 -9.67 5.93
N GLY A 31 -13.91 -10.21 6.12
CA GLY A 31 -12.70 -9.66 5.48
C GLY A 31 -12.25 -8.30 6.02
N GLY A 32 -11.52 -7.57 5.18
CA GLY A 32 -10.85 -6.31 5.52
C GLY A 32 -11.56 -5.07 4.97
N PHE A 33 -10.83 -3.97 4.83
CA PHE A 33 -11.33 -2.68 4.32
C PHE A 33 -10.44 -2.10 3.21
N VAL A 34 -9.65 -2.94 2.52
CA VAL A 34 -8.64 -2.49 1.56
C VAL A 34 -9.22 -1.69 0.39
N HIS A 35 -10.48 -1.93 0.03
CA HIS A 35 -11.19 -1.19 -1.03
C HIS A 35 -11.99 0.02 -0.51
N ASN A 36 -12.07 0.22 0.81
CA ASN A 36 -12.71 1.38 1.39
C ASN A 36 -11.71 2.53 1.55
N THR A 37 -11.65 3.39 0.52
CA THR A 37 -10.71 4.52 0.47
C THR A 37 -10.89 5.52 1.61
N GLU A 38 -12.09 5.67 2.16
CA GLU A 38 -12.37 6.55 3.30
C GLU A 38 -11.76 5.96 4.58
N MET A 39 -11.98 4.67 4.84
CA MET A 39 -11.37 3.97 5.97
C MET A 39 -9.85 3.91 5.85
N ILE A 40 -9.29 3.67 4.66
CA ILE A 40 -7.85 3.75 4.44
C ILE A 40 -7.33 5.16 4.73
N ALA A 41 -7.96 6.20 4.22
CA ALA A 41 -7.54 7.59 4.47
C ALA A 41 -7.64 7.98 5.96
N GLN A 42 -8.61 7.44 6.68
CA GLN A 42 -8.80 7.70 8.11
C GLN A 42 -7.81 6.92 8.99
N TYR A 43 -7.66 5.63 8.73
CA TYR A 43 -6.93 4.72 9.62
C TYR A 43 -5.48 4.50 9.20
N ILE A 44 -5.20 4.49 7.90
CA ILE A 44 -3.87 4.20 7.35
C ILE A 44 -3.54 5.23 6.25
N PRO A 45 -3.39 6.54 6.57
CA PRO A 45 -3.23 7.58 5.57
C PRO A 45 -2.06 7.34 4.60
N ALA A 46 -0.98 6.71 5.07
CA ALA A 46 0.18 6.32 4.25
C ALA A 46 -0.20 5.34 3.12
N ALA A 47 -1.25 4.53 3.30
CA ALA A 47 -1.71 3.57 2.30
C ALA A 47 -2.68 4.15 1.26
N LYS A 48 -3.04 5.44 1.36
CA LYS A 48 -4.02 6.08 0.46
C LYS A 48 -3.66 5.98 -1.01
N THR A 49 -2.38 6.11 -1.35
CA THR A 49 -1.89 6.01 -2.76
C THR A 49 -1.79 4.56 -3.24
N ALA A 50 -1.73 3.60 -2.32
CA ALA A 50 -1.58 2.19 -2.60
C ALA A 50 -2.93 1.46 -2.75
N SER A 51 -4.04 2.04 -2.28
CA SER A 51 -5.36 1.38 -2.32
C SER A 51 -5.82 1.01 -3.74
N GLN A 52 -5.38 1.75 -4.76
CA GLN A 52 -5.66 1.42 -6.17
C GLN A 52 -4.99 0.11 -6.65
N PHE A 53 -3.99 -0.38 -5.91
CA PHE A 53 -3.24 -1.61 -6.17
C PHE A 53 -3.60 -2.72 -5.16
N ALA A 54 -4.72 -2.56 -4.45
CA ALA A 54 -5.18 -3.46 -3.43
C ALA A 54 -5.41 -4.89 -3.94
N VAL A 55 -5.09 -5.85 -3.08
CA VAL A 55 -5.31 -7.28 -3.30
C VAL A 55 -6.30 -7.74 -2.24
N GLY A 56 -7.57 -7.79 -2.62
CA GLY A 56 -8.65 -8.16 -1.72
C GLY A 56 -9.88 -8.54 -2.52
N GLY A 57 -10.81 -9.26 -1.89
CA GLY A 57 -12.11 -9.52 -2.48
C GLY A 57 -12.84 -8.20 -2.71
N ALA A 58 -13.65 -8.11 -3.76
CA ALA A 58 -14.35 -6.87 -4.12
C ALA A 58 -15.25 -6.30 -2.99
N GLY A 59 -15.63 -7.13 -2.01
CA GLY A 59 -16.41 -6.73 -0.83
C GLY A 59 -15.58 -6.42 0.43
N ASP A 60 -14.24 -6.36 0.35
CA ASP A 60 -13.38 -5.96 1.47
C ASP A 60 -13.46 -4.45 1.72
N GLU A 61 -14.64 -3.97 2.11
CA GLU A 61 -14.98 -2.57 2.34
C GLU A 61 -15.14 -2.22 3.84
N GLY A 62 -14.87 -3.17 4.74
CA GLY A 62 -14.85 -2.93 6.19
C GLY A 62 -16.20 -3.06 6.90
N ASP A 63 -17.23 -3.57 6.23
CA ASP A 63 -18.59 -3.70 6.80
C ASP A 63 -18.62 -4.42 8.15
N GLY A 64 -17.86 -5.52 8.28
CA GLY A 64 -17.76 -6.27 9.53
C GLY A 64 -17.14 -5.45 10.67
N ILE A 65 -16.11 -4.67 10.35
CA ILE A 65 -15.40 -3.78 11.30
C ILE A 65 -16.34 -2.67 11.76
N LEU A 66 -17.01 -2.00 10.82
CA LEU A 66 -17.97 -0.93 11.12
C LEU A 66 -19.18 -1.45 11.91
N MET A 67 -19.66 -2.65 11.60
CA MET A 67 -20.72 -3.31 12.36
C MET A 67 -20.27 -3.62 13.79
N ALA A 68 -19.05 -4.10 13.99
CA ALA A 68 -18.49 -4.37 15.31
C ALA A 68 -18.33 -3.09 16.14
N GLN A 69 -17.80 -2.02 15.55
CA GLN A 69 -17.69 -0.70 16.22
C GLN A 69 -19.06 -0.18 16.66
N LYS A 70 -20.07 -0.24 15.79
CA LYS A 70 -21.46 0.13 16.13
C LYS A 70 -22.05 -0.72 17.25
N ALA A 71 -21.52 -1.93 17.46
CA ALA A 71 -21.89 -2.82 18.55
C ALA A 71 -21.07 -2.58 19.84
N GLY A 72 -20.17 -1.60 19.86
CA GLY A 72 -19.34 -1.25 21.01
C GLY A 72 -17.97 -1.94 21.05
N ALA A 73 -17.55 -2.61 19.98
CA ALA A 73 -16.20 -3.17 19.90
C ALA A 73 -15.16 -2.07 19.80
N VAL A 74 -14.00 -2.30 20.43
CA VAL A 74 -12.82 -1.44 20.33
C VAL A 74 -12.02 -1.89 19.11
N LEU A 75 -11.58 -0.93 18.30
CA LEU A 75 -10.64 -1.21 17.21
C LEU A 75 -9.22 -1.36 17.75
N TYR A 76 -8.41 -2.13 17.03
CA TYR A 76 -6.97 -2.13 17.25
C TYR A 76 -6.41 -0.71 17.04
N GLU A 77 -5.52 -0.30 17.93
CA GLU A 77 -4.97 1.05 18.01
C GLU A 77 -4.00 1.41 16.88
N ASP A 78 -3.42 0.40 16.22
CA ASP A 78 -2.42 0.56 15.15
C ASP A 78 -2.84 -0.20 13.87
N PRO A 79 -3.89 0.27 13.17
CA PRO A 79 -4.35 -0.37 11.94
C PRO A 79 -3.26 -0.34 10.86
N TRP A 80 -3.10 -1.46 10.15
CA TRP A 80 -2.00 -1.66 9.21
C TRP A 80 -2.45 -2.45 7.99
N VAL A 81 -1.66 -2.35 6.91
CA VAL A 81 -1.80 -3.18 5.71
C VAL A 81 -0.58 -4.09 5.58
N ILE A 82 -0.79 -5.28 5.02
CA ILE A 82 0.31 -6.14 4.60
C ILE A 82 0.81 -5.64 3.25
N GLY A 83 2.03 -5.10 3.19
CA GLY A 83 2.71 -4.82 1.93
C GLY A 83 3.03 -6.11 1.18
N MET A 84 2.24 -6.44 0.15
CA MET A 84 2.44 -7.67 -0.64
C MET A 84 3.48 -7.49 -1.74
N TRP A 85 3.57 -6.29 -2.30
CA TRP A 85 4.55 -5.92 -3.31
C TRP A 85 4.76 -4.42 -3.36
N ILE A 86 5.86 -4.02 -3.99
CA ILE A 86 6.06 -2.67 -4.49
C ILE A 86 5.58 -2.67 -5.92
N THR A 87 4.77 -1.69 -6.28
CA THR A 87 4.43 -1.41 -7.68
C THR A 87 4.92 -0.02 -8.02
N ALA A 88 5.11 0.23 -9.30
CA ALA A 88 5.51 1.53 -9.78
C ALA A 88 4.30 2.17 -10.45
N ALA A 89 4.21 3.50 -10.35
CA ALA A 89 3.15 4.26 -11.00
C ALA A 89 3.18 4.14 -12.53
N LEU A 90 4.33 3.72 -13.10
CA LEU A 90 4.57 3.59 -14.52
C LEU A 90 4.83 2.11 -14.90
N PRO A 91 4.13 1.55 -15.89
CA PRO A 91 4.36 0.18 -16.36
C PRO A 91 5.83 -0.12 -16.72
N GLU A 92 6.54 0.88 -17.25
CA GLU A 92 7.92 0.79 -17.73
C GLU A 92 8.94 0.60 -16.59
N THR A 93 8.56 0.97 -15.37
CA THR A 93 9.34 0.74 -14.14
C THR A 93 8.96 -0.56 -13.44
N GLY A 94 8.04 -1.35 -14.01
CA GLY A 94 7.56 -2.61 -13.46
C GLY A 94 8.64 -3.71 -13.34
N SER A 95 9.78 -3.58 -14.04
CA SER A 95 10.91 -4.50 -13.91
C SER A 95 11.75 -4.27 -12.65
N LEU A 96 11.61 -3.12 -12.00
CA LEU A 96 12.33 -2.76 -10.76
C LEU A 96 11.58 -3.17 -9.49
N LEU A 97 10.38 -3.72 -9.66
CA LEU A 97 9.55 -4.12 -8.54
C LEU A 97 10.23 -5.27 -7.81
N MET A 98 10.41 -5.09 -6.51
CA MET A 98 10.98 -6.12 -5.64
C MET A 98 12.42 -6.53 -6.00
N ASP A 99 13.17 -5.66 -6.70
CA ASP A 99 14.59 -5.91 -6.98
C ASP A 99 15.45 -5.58 -5.76
N TRP A 100 15.62 -6.60 -4.90
CA TRP A 100 16.38 -6.55 -3.64
C TRP A 100 17.88 -6.30 -3.80
N TYR A 101 18.40 -6.30 -5.02
CA TYR A 101 19.80 -6.00 -5.30
C TYR A 101 20.04 -4.52 -5.62
N LYS A 102 18.99 -3.69 -5.60
CA LYS A 102 19.07 -2.24 -5.81
C LYS A 102 19.01 -1.49 -4.50
N LEU A 103 19.44 -0.22 -4.53
CA LEU A 103 19.43 0.64 -3.36
C LEU A 103 18.16 1.49 -3.34
N TYR A 104 17.47 1.47 -2.20
CA TYR A 104 16.29 2.29 -1.97
C TYR A 104 16.67 3.51 -1.13
N VAL A 105 16.29 4.70 -1.60
CA VAL A 105 16.52 5.97 -0.91
C VAL A 105 15.22 6.76 -0.80
N ASP A 106 15.10 7.57 0.25
CA ASP A 106 13.99 8.51 0.41
C ASP A 106 14.19 9.79 -0.42
N GLY A 107 13.22 10.70 -0.35
CA GLY A 107 13.24 12.04 -0.93
C GLY A 107 14.39 12.94 -0.44
N TYR A 108 15.18 12.49 0.54
CA TYR A 108 16.40 13.16 1.02
C TYR A 108 17.69 12.43 0.61
N GLY A 109 17.58 11.36 -0.18
CA GLY A 109 18.71 10.60 -0.72
C GLY A 109 19.32 9.68 0.33
N LYS A 110 18.60 9.40 1.42
CA LYS A 110 19.05 8.53 2.51
C LYS A 110 18.42 7.16 2.37
N ARG A 111 19.22 6.12 2.65
CA ARG A 111 18.68 4.76 2.79
C ARG A 111 17.78 4.69 4.02
N PHE A 112 16.66 4.01 3.89
CA PHE A 112 15.65 3.89 4.95
C PHE A 112 15.30 2.44 5.30
N LEU A 113 15.88 1.45 4.61
CA LEU A 113 15.63 0.03 4.87
C LEU A 113 16.86 -0.85 4.56
N ASN A 114 16.80 -2.11 5.00
CA ASN A 114 17.69 -3.17 4.55
C ASN A 114 17.02 -3.95 3.42
N GLU A 115 17.53 -3.85 2.20
CA GLU A 115 16.89 -4.38 0.99
C GLU A 115 16.82 -5.91 0.97
N ALA A 116 17.60 -6.59 1.81
CA ALA A 116 17.54 -8.04 2.02
C ALA A 116 16.47 -8.49 3.04
N SER A 117 15.68 -7.56 3.61
CA SER A 117 14.60 -7.89 4.54
C SER A 117 13.43 -8.61 3.85
N PRO A 118 12.56 -9.31 4.61
CA PRO A 118 11.37 -9.93 4.06
C PRO A 118 10.50 -8.91 3.30
N TYR A 119 9.88 -9.36 2.21
CA TYR A 119 9.16 -8.50 1.27
C TYR A 119 8.13 -7.55 1.93
N ALA A 120 7.42 -8.03 2.96
CA ALA A 120 6.42 -7.23 3.68
C ALA A 120 7.04 -6.09 4.47
N VAL A 121 8.23 -6.31 5.04
CA VAL A 121 9.01 -5.27 5.73
C VAL A 121 9.46 -4.22 4.73
N VAL A 122 9.98 -4.65 3.58
CA VAL A 122 10.45 -3.74 2.53
C VAL A 122 9.28 -2.93 1.94
N ALA A 123 8.17 -3.58 1.60
CA ALA A 123 6.99 -2.91 1.05
C ALA A 123 6.38 -1.91 2.04
N ASN A 124 6.28 -2.25 3.33
CA ASN A 124 5.78 -1.34 4.36
C ASN A 124 6.73 -0.16 4.60
N ALA A 125 8.04 -0.39 4.55
CA ALA A 125 9.03 0.69 4.62
C ALA A 125 8.88 1.65 3.43
N VAL A 126 8.74 1.13 2.21
CA VAL A 126 8.54 1.94 0.99
C VAL A 126 7.24 2.73 1.06
N LEU A 127 6.16 2.13 1.57
CA LEU A 127 4.88 2.82 1.77
C LEU A 127 4.98 4.02 2.72
N SER A 128 5.85 3.91 3.71
CA SER A 128 6.03 4.93 4.76
C SER A 128 7.13 5.95 4.43
N ALA A 129 7.91 5.71 3.37
CA ALA A 129 9.00 6.59 2.98
C ALA A 129 8.48 7.85 2.30
N TYR A 130 9.12 8.98 2.61
CA TYR A 130 8.92 10.22 1.85
C TYR A 130 9.53 10.04 0.46
N GLU A 131 8.70 10.10 -0.58
CA GLU A 131 9.09 9.98 -1.99
C GLU A 131 10.20 8.94 -2.26
N PRO A 132 9.92 7.63 -2.19
CA PRO A 132 10.95 6.60 -2.36
C PRO A 132 11.46 6.52 -3.80
N TRP A 133 12.77 6.37 -3.96
CA TRP A 133 13.49 6.18 -5.22
C TRP A 133 14.36 4.93 -5.20
N ILE A 134 14.60 4.35 -6.37
CA ILE A 134 15.52 3.24 -6.59
C ILE A 134 16.73 3.77 -7.37
N ILE A 135 17.93 3.50 -6.85
CA ILE A 135 19.19 3.87 -7.50
C ILE A 135 19.76 2.67 -8.26
N ILE A 136 20.16 2.90 -9.51
CA ILE A 136 20.69 1.89 -10.43
C ILE A 136 21.90 2.48 -11.15
N ASP A 137 22.98 1.72 -11.25
CA ASP A 137 24.16 2.10 -12.01
C ASP A 137 24.09 1.63 -13.47
N SER A 138 25.04 2.07 -14.30
CA SER A 138 25.16 1.66 -15.70
C SER A 138 25.96 0.37 -15.92
N SER A 139 26.06 -0.51 -14.91
CA SER A 139 26.79 -1.77 -15.05
C SER A 139 26.12 -2.70 -16.06
N LYS A 140 26.90 -3.58 -16.70
CA LYS A 140 26.39 -4.54 -17.69
C LYS A 140 25.29 -5.44 -17.13
N SER A 141 25.33 -5.78 -15.84
CA SER A 141 24.29 -6.56 -15.16
C SER A 141 22.92 -5.88 -15.14
N ASN A 142 22.88 -4.55 -15.30
CA ASN A 142 21.64 -3.77 -15.29
C ASN A 142 21.14 -3.39 -16.69
N GLU A 143 21.81 -3.83 -17.76
CA GLU A 143 21.49 -3.41 -19.15
C GLU A 143 20.02 -3.68 -19.53
N THR A 144 19.48 -4.84 -19.15
CA THR A 144 18.08 -5.22 -19.40
C THR A 144 17.07 -4.38 -18.60
N LEU A 145 17.45 -3.93 -17.41
CA LEU A 145 16.64 -3.03 -16.57
C LEU A 145 16.69 -1.59 -17.10
N LEU A 146 17.86 -1.13 -17.56
CA LEU A 146 18.07 0.24 -18.02
C LEU A 146 17.41 0.54 -19.35
N LYS A 147 17.29 -0.46 -20.23
CA LYS A 147 16.68 -0.28 -21.55
C LYS A 147 15.25 0.29 -21.48
N PRO A 148 14.28 -0.34 -20.78
CA PRO A 148 12.93 0.21 -20.69
C PRO A 148 12.89 1.55 -19.94
N LEU A 149 13.75 1.77 -18.95
CA LEU A 149 13.81 3.04 -18.21
C LEU A 149 14.29 4.21 -19.07
N THR A 150 15.24 3.95 -19.96
CA THR A 150 15.76 4.96 -20.90
C THR A 150 14.69 5.30 -21.94
N ASP A 151 13.98 4.28 -22.46
CA ASP A 151 12.89 4.45 -23.42
C ASP A 151 11.70 5.21 -22.77
N ALA A 152 11.52 5.11 -21.45
CA ALA A 152 10.46 5.74 -20.66
C ALA A 152 10.84 7.10 -20.00
N ALA A 153 12.07 7.59 -20.17
CA ALA A 153 12.58 8.79 -19.50
C ALA A 153 11.78 10.07 -19.82
N ALA A 154 10.91 10.05 -20.85
CA ALA A 154 10.01 11.14 -21.21
C ALA A 154 8.92 11.44 -20.16
N ALA A 155 8.65 10.54 -19.21
CA ALA A 155 7.61 10.72 -18.20
C ALA A 155 8.03 11.51 -16.95
N GLY A 156 9.29 11.98 -16.86
CA GLY A 156 9.78 12.77 -15.72
C GLY A 156 9.95 11.99 -14.41
N ARG A 157 10.04 10.65 -14.47
CA ARG A 157 10.15 9.77 -13.29
C ARG A 157 11.41 8.90 -13.29
N VAL A 158 12.32 9.15 -14.22
CA VAL A 158 13.65 8.56 -14.29
C VAL A 158 14.65 9.70 -14.45
N VAL A 159 15.62 9.78 -13.53
CA VAL A 159 16.70 10.77 -13.60
C VAL A 159 17.99 10.05 -13.95
N LYS A 160 18.70 10.55 -14.97
CA LYS A 160 19.96 9.97 -15.44
C LYS A 160 21.03 11.04 -15.45
N ALA A 161 22.18 10.74 -14.85
CA ALA A 161 23.34 11.60 -14.89
C ALA A 161 24.64 10.79 -14.90
N ASP A 162 25.70 11.40 -15.43
CA ASP A 162 27.01 10.74 -15.55
C ASP A 162 27.84 10.79 -14.26
N SER A 163 27.29 11.34 -13.18
CA SER A 163 27.91 11.34 -11.85
C SER A 163 26.86 11.44 -10.74
N ILE A 164 27.20 10.94 -9.55
CA ILE A 164 26.32 11.01 -8.36
C ILE A 164 25.98 12.46 -8.01
N ALA A 165 26.95 13.38 -8.13
CA ALA A 165 26.74 14.80 -7.83
C ALA A 165 25.70 15.43 -8.78
N LYS A 166 25.79 15.14 -10.09
CA LYS A 166 24.81 15.61 -11.07
C LYS A 166 23.46 14.91 -10.89
N LEU A 167 23.46 13.63 -10.53
CA LEU A 167 22.24 12.88 -10.23
C LEU A 167 21.48 13.55 -9.09
N GLY A 168 22.17 13.86 -7.98
CA GLY A 168 21.58 14.54 -6.84
C GLY A 168 20.98 15.90 -7.19
N GLN A 169 21.68 16.72 -7.98
CA GLN A 169 21.18 18.03 -8.42
C GLN A 169 19.91 17.92 -9.29
N GLN A 170 19.88 16.98 -10.23
CA GLN A 170 18.72 16.78 -11.11
C GLN A 170 17.55 16.15 -10.36
N TRP A 171 17.83 15.21 -9.46
CA TRP A 171 16.85 14.52 -8.66
C TRP A 171 16.14 15.47 -7.68
N ASP A 172 16.86 16.39 -7.04
CA ASP A 172 16.26 17.39 -6.14
C ASP A 172 15.21 18.26 -6.85
N SER A 173 15.35 18.49 -8.16
CA SER A 173 14.35 19.21 -8.97
C SER A 173 13.04 18.43 -9.22
N GLN A 174 13.01 17.14 -8.90
CA GLN A 174 11.86 16.25 -9.05
C GLN A 174 11.12 16.01 -7.73
N ILE A 175 11.68 16.44 -6.59
CA ILE A 175 11.09 16.25 -5.26
C ILE A 175 10.11 17.36 -4.95
N VAL A 176 8.93 17.02 -4.43
CA VAL A 176 7.96 18.01 -3.94
C VAL A 176 8.26 18.31 -2.46
N HIS A 177 8.99 19.40 -2.21
CA HIS A 177 9.29 19.92 -0.87
C HIS A 177 8.08 20.53 -0.17
#